data_AF-A0A944Q0K4-F1
#
_entry.id   AF-A0A944Q0K4-F1
#
_cell.length_a   1.000
_cell.length_b   1.000
_cell.length_c   1.000
_cell.angle_alpha   90.00
_cell.angle_beta   90.00
_cell.angle_gamma   90.00
#
_symmetry.space_group_name_H-M   'P 1'
#
loop_
_entity.id
_entity.type
_entity.pdbx_description
1 polymer ?
#
loop_
_entity_poly.entity_id
_entity_poly.type
_entity_poly.pdbx_seq_one_letter_code
_entity_poly.pdbx_strand_id
1 'polypeptide(L)'
;MTTAQAGGSAKDEWDRLSEHVAQTQAIVGGSWEPVDSSARACGDGGAQWAITRLGRGTSLTERPALVEQIEREWKKYGWELNRTAIGGDAPGVRLRFPAGGSDERRFFIDIGFTVHGTTIEAQTPCAPGNVDQLNAEQYAYKHSPGIDTTPTPTN
;
A
#
# COMPACT_ATOMS: atom_id res chain seq x y z
N MET A 1 -22.85 10.09 23.21
CA MET A 1 -21.73 10.99 22.86
C MET A 1 -20.68 10.13 22.20
N THR A 2 -20.62 10.15 20.87
CA THR A 2 -19.64 9.37 20.10
C THR A 2 -18.45 10.28 19.85
N THR A 3 -17.32 9.93 20.44
CA THR A 3 -16.04 10.60 20.23
C THR A 3 -15.68 10.47 18.75
N ALA A 4 -15.68 11.56 17.99
CA ALA A 4 -15.12 11.58 16.65
C ALA A 4 -13.62 11.32 16.78
N GLN A 5 -13.17 10.11 16.40
CA GLN A 5 -11.75 9.81 16.24
C GLN A 5 -11.19 10.79 15.19
N ALA A 6 -10.07 11.42 15.52
CA ALA A 6 -9.33 12.32 14.62
C ALA A 6 -8.77 11.52 13.43
N GLY A 7 -9.60 11.32 12.40
CA GLY A 7 -9.19 10.78 11.10
C GLY A 7 -9.02 11.92 10.10
N GLY A 8 -7.95 11.87 9.30
CA GLY A 8 -7.80 12.77 8.15
C GLY A 8 -8.87 12.50 7.09
N SER A 9 -8.95 13.36 6.07
CA SER A 9 -9.78 13.10 4.91
C SER A 9 -9.28 11.88 4.13
N ALA A 10 -10.11 11.33 3.24
CA ALA A 10 -9.68 10.25 2.35
C ALA A 10 -8.42 10.64 1.56
N LYS A 11 -8.29 11.90 1.11
CA LYS A 11 -7.10 12.41 0.44
C LYS A 11 -5.85 12.36 1.33
N ASP A 12 -5.97 12.76 2.60
CA ASP A 12 -4.85 12.70 3.55
C ASP A 12 -4.39 11.26 3.83
N GLU A 13 -5.34 10.32 3.89
CA GLU A 13 -5.05 8.90 4.07
C GLU A 13 -4.40 8.28 2.84
N TRP A 14 -4.79 8.73 1.64
CA TRP A 14 -4.11 8.37 0.40
C TRP A 14 -2.66 8.89 0.38
N ASP A 15 -2.47 10.19 0.60
CA ASP A 15 -1.14 10.82 0.53
C ASP A 15 -0.18 10.18 1.55
N ARG A 16 -0.66 9.92 2.78
CA ARG A 16 0.14 9.25 3.81
C ARG A 16 0.50 7.82 3.44
N LEU A 17 -0.46 7.01 3.01
CA LEU A 17 -0.19 5.60 2.72
C LEU A 17 0.66 5.44 1.46
N SER A 18 0.40 6.23 0.42
CA SER A 18 1.18 6.20 -0.82
C SER A 18 2.64 6.58 -0.59
N GLU A 19 2.92 7.53 0.29
CA GLU A 19 4.28 7.86 0.72
C GLU A 19 4.96 6.68 1.45
N HIS A 20 4.28 6.02 2.40
CA HIS A 20 4.84 4.84 3.07
C HIS A 20 5.09 3.67 2.10
N VAL A 21 4.20 3.49 1.11
CA VAL A 21 4.37 2.50 0.04
C VAL A 21 5.58 2.86 -0.83
N ALA A 22 5.74 4.13 -1.23
CA ALA A 22 6.89 4.59 -2.01
C ALA A 22 8.22 4.40 -1.28
N GLN A 23 8.26 4.65 0.04
CA GLN A 23 9.44 4.37 0.86
C GLN A 23 9.73 2.87 0.96
N THR A 24 8.71 2.03 1.03
CA THR A 24 8.86 0.56 0.99
C THR A 24 9.42 0.11 -0.37
N GLN A 25 8.92 0.68 -1.47
CA GLN A 25 9.43 0.43 -2.82
C GLN A 25 10.92 0.81 -2.94
N ALA A 26 11.32 1.94 -2.35
CA ALA A 26 12.71 2.40 -2.36
C ALA A 26 13.67 1.45 -1.61
N ILE A 27 13.21 0.78 -0.55
CA ILE A 27 14.01 -0.22 0.18
C ILE A 27 14.31 -1.44 -0.71
N VAL A 28 13.31 -1.95 -1.43
CA VAL A 28 13.48 -3.09 -2.35
C VAL A 28 14.28 -2.69 -3.59
N GLY A 29 14.09 -1.45 -4.03
CA GLY A 29 14.65 -0.88 -5.24
C GLY A 29 14.04 -1.46 -6.51
N GLY A 30 14.54 -0.99 -7.66
CA GLY A 30 14.08 -1.42 -8.98
C GLY A 30 12.82 -0.67 -9.46
N SER A 31 12.30 -1.13 -10.60
CA SER A 31 11.07 -0.60 -11.20
C SER A 31 9.85 -1.27 -10.56
N TRP A 32 8.75 -0.53 -10.53
CA TRP A 32 7.49 -0.96 -9.95
C TRP A 32 6.33 -0.61 -10.86
N GLU A 33 5.41 -1.55 -11.04
CA GLU A 33 4.16 -1.34 -11.76
C GLU A 33 3.03 -1.04 -10.77
N PRO A 34 2.36 0.13 -10.88
CA PRO A 34 1.22 0.48 -10.05
C PRO A 34 -0.08 -0.08 -10.64
N VAL A 35 -0.90 -0.72 -9.80
CA VAL A 35 -2.23 -1.25 -10.17
C VAL A 35 -3.26 -0.85 -9.11
N ASP A 36 -3.46 0.46 -8.97
CA ASP A 36 -4.33 1.03 -7.94
C ASP A 36 -5.80 0.98 -8.34
N SER A 37 -6.69 0.86 -7.34
CA SER A 37 -8.12 0.94 -7.59
C SER A 37 -8.57 2.39 -7.78
N SER A 38 -9.77 2.58 -8.32
CA SER A 38 -10.53 3.82 -8.11
C SER A 38 -10.90 3.97 -6.62
N ALA A 39 -11.33 5.17 -6.21
CA ALA A 39 -11.95 5.36 -4.91
C ALA A 39 -13.20 4.48 -4.81
N ARG A 40 -13.41 3.89 -3.63
CA ARG A 40 -14.55 3.02 -3.31
C ARG A 40 -15.22 3.54 -2.04
N ALA A 41 -16.55 3.45 -2.00
CA ALA A 41 -17.31 3.80 -0.81
C ALA A 41 -16.99 2.85 0.35
N CYS A 42 -16.95 3.41 1.56
CA CYS A 42 -16.79 2.64 2.78
C CYS A 42 -17.52 3.34 3.93
N GLY A 43 -18.15 2.56 4.81
CA GLY A 43 -18.95 3.11 5.92
C GLY A 43 -19.99 4.14 5.46
N ASP A 44 -20.35 5.05 6.36
CA ASP A 44 -21.30 6.12 6.09
C ASP A 44 -20.54 7.37 5.62
N GLY A 45 -20.56 7.63 4.31
CA GLY A 45 -19.94 8.81 3.71
C GLY A 45 -18.41 8.79 3.63
N GLY A 46 -17.81 7.62 3.78
CA GLY A 46 -16.37 7.42 3.64
C GLY A 46 -15.93 6.94 2.25
N ALA A 47 -14.67 7.18 1.95
CA ALA A 47 -13.97 6.69 0.77
C ALA A 47 -12.64 6.02 1.17
N GLN A 48 -12.21 5.07 0.36
CA GLN A 48 -10.93 4.40 0.48
C GLN A 48 -10.43 3.92 -0.89
N TRP A 49 -9.13 3.60 -0.99
CA TRP A 49 -8.50 3.00 -2.17
C TRP A 49 -7.78 1.71 -1.80
N ALA A 50 -7.66 0.81 -2.77
CA ALA A 50 -6.63 -0.23 -2.73
C ALA A 50 -5.40 0.25 -3.50
N ILE A 51 -4.22 -0.01 -2.94
CA ILE A 51 -2.92 0.24 -3.54
C ILE A 51 -2.28 -1.10 -3.88
N THR A 52 -1.83 -1.26 -5.13
CA THR A 52 -1.05 -2.43 -5.55
C THR A 52 0.23 -1.98 -6.22
N ARG A 53 1.36 -2.54 -5.80
CA ARG A 53 2.66 -2.36 -6.48
C ARG A 53 3.25 -3.71 -6.82
N LEU A 54 3.62 -3.93 -8.07
CA LEU A 54 4.29 -5.13 -8.55
C LEU A 54 5.75 -4.82 -8.86
N GLY A 55 6.66 -5.49 -8.19
CA GLY A 55 8.10 -5.28 -8.27
C GLY A 55 8.85 -6.57 -8.60
N ARG A 56 10.17 -6.44 -8.74
CA ARG A 56 11.07 -7.55 -9.07
C ARG A 56 10.98 -8.69 -8.04
N GLY A 57 11.33 -9.91 -8.49
CA GLY A 57 11.61 -11.02 -7.59
C GLY A 57 12.83 -10.75 -6.70
N THR A 58 12.89 -11.48 -5.58
CA THR A 58 14.02 -11.45 -4.64
C THR A 58 14.71 -12.81 -4.55
N SER A 59 16.04 -12.79 -4.52
CA SER A 59 16.85 -13.97 -4.26
C SER A 59 16.70 -14.44 -2.81
N LEU A 60 17.05 -15.71 -2.56
CA LEU A 60 17.06 -16.25 -1.19
C LEU A 60 18.08 -15.57 -0.27
N THR A 61 19.14 -14.99 -0.84
CA THR A 61 20.21 -14.34 -0.07
C THR A 61 19.89 -12.90 0.28
N GLU A 62 19.20 -12.15 -0.58
CA GLU A 62 18.87 -10.75 -0.31
C GLU A 62 17.59 -10.58 0.53
N ARG A 63 16.63 -11.49 0.38
CA ARG A 63 15.30 -11.38 0.98
C ARG A 63 15.32 -11.18 2.51
N PRO A 64 16.15 -11.89 3.30
CA PRO A 64 16.18 -11.67 4.75
C PRO A 64 16.50 -10.23 5.13
N ALA A 65 17.49 -9.61 4.47
CA ALA A 65 17.88 -8.23 4.75
C ALA A 65 16.78 -7.22 4.38
N LEU A 66 16.11 -7.42 3.23
CA LEU A 66 14.97 -6.58 2.82
C LEU A 66 13.81 -6.68 3.81
N VAL A 67 13.45 -7.90 4.22
CA VAL A 67 12.40 -8.15 5.20
C VAL A 67 12.71 -7.44 6.52
N GLU A 68 13.92 -7.58 7.04
CA GLU A 68 14.32 -6.90 8.29
C GLU A 68 14.30 -5.38 8.18
N GLN A 69 14.75 -4.83 7.04
CA GLN A 69 14.75 -3.39 6.82
C GLN A 69 13.34 -2.81 6.76
N ILE A 70 12.43 -3.49 6.06
CA ILE A 70 11.03 -3.07 5.96
C ILE A 70 10.32 -3.25 7.29
N GLU A 71 10.59 -4.33 8.02
CA GLU A 71 10.04 -4.53 9.36
C GLU A 71 10.45 -3.40 10.31
N ARG A 72 11.71 -2.96 10.25
CA ARG A 72 12.19 -1.79 11.02
C ARG A 72 11.53 -0.49 10.58
N GLU A 73 11.33 -0.29 9.27
CA GLU A 73 10.69 0.90 8.75
C GLU A 73 9.23 1.00 9.21
N TRP A 74 8.47 -0.08 8.99
CA TRP A 74 7.05 -0.14 9.28
C TRP A 74 6.74 -0.05 10.78
N LYS A 75 7.63 -0.53 11.66
CA LYS A 75 7.51 -0.34 13.12
C LYS A 75 7.50 1.13 13.53
N LYS A 76 8.12 2.03 12.77
CA LYS A 76 8.07 3.49 13.05
C LYS A 76 6.65 4.06 12.92
N TYR A 77 5.77 3.38 12.19
CA TYR A 77 4.36 3.73 12.03
C TYR A 77 3.45 3.10 13.09
N GLY A 78 4.01 2.37 14.05
CA GLY A 78 3.24 1.66 15.09
C GLY A 78 2.52 0.40 14.58
N TRP A 79 2.94 -0.14 13.44
CA TRP A 79 2.36 -1.36 12.89
C TRP A 79 2.98 -2.61 13.54
N GLU A 80 2.15 -3.41 14.21
CA GLU A 80 2.53 -4.70 14.79
C GLU A 80 2.49 -5.80 13.72
N LEU A 81 3.65 -6.06 13.12
CA LEU A 81 3.74 -6.85 11.89
C LEU A 81 3.68 -8.34 12.16
N ASN A 82 2.95 -9.04 11.30
CA ASN A 82 2.99 -10.48 11.24
C ASN A 82 3.87 -10.93 10.07
N ARG A 83 4.85 -11.78 10.38
CA ARG A 83 5.70 -12.44 9.39
C ARG A 83 5.22 -13.87 9.15
N THR A 84 4.77 -14.17 7.93
CA THR A 84 4.37 -15.52 7.53
C THR A 84 5.23 -16.04 6.39
N ALA A 85 5.47 -17.35 6.35
CA ALA A 85 6.00 -18.00 5.15
C ALA A 85 4.94 -18.02 4.05
N ILE A 86 5.37 -17.80 2.80
CA ILE A 86 4.59 -18.12 1.60
C ILE A 86 5.05 -19.51 1.15
N GLY A 87 4.14 -20.48 1.10
CA GLY A 87 4.43 -21.84 0.63
C GLY A 87 4.26 -22.02 -0.88
N GLY A 88 4.22 -23.27 -1.34
CA GLY A 88 4.01 -23.62 -2.76
C GLY A 88 5.30 -23.60 -3.59
N ASP A 89 5.14 -23.51 -4.91
CA ASP A 89 6.23 -23.65 -5.90
C ASP A 89 7.22 -22.47 -5.91
N ALA A 90 6.80 -21.32 -5.37
CA ALA A 90 7.61 -20.12 -5.24
C ALA A 90 7.69 -19.66 -3.77
N PRO A 91 8.43 -20.37 -2.91
CA PRO A 91 8.45 -20.11 -1.48
C PRO A 91 9.01 -18.72 -1.17
N GLY A 92 8.39 -18.09 -0.18
CA GLY A 92 8.53 -16.67 0.07
C GLY A 92 8.32 -16.26 1.52
N VAL A 93 8.31 -14.95 1.73
CA VAL A 93 8.03 -14.33 3.03
C VAL A 93 7.02 -13.23 2.81
N ARG A 94 6.03 -13.13 3.69
CA ARG A 94 5.10 -12.00 3.74
C ARG A 94 5.24 -11.28 5.07
N LEU A 95 5.28 -9.95 5.01
CA LEU A 95 5.04 -9.07 6.15
C LEU A 95 3.65 -8.46 5.98
N ARG A 96 2.86 -8.43 7.05
CA ARG A 96 1.50 -7.90 6.99
C ARG A 96 1.09 -7.19 8.28
N PHE A 97 0.34 -6.11 8.15
CA PHE A 97 -0.43 -5.48 9.22
C PHE A 97 -1.88 -5.19 8.79
N PRO A 98 -2.87 -5.45 9.66
CA PRO A 98 -2.79 -6.35 10.81
C PRO A 98 -2.61 -7.81 10.36
N ALA A 99 -2.29 -8.73 11.28
CA ALA A 99 -1.98 -10.13 10.97
C ALA A 99 -3.00 -10.85 10.06
N GLY A 100 -4.28 -10.43 10.10
CA GLY A 100 -5.32 -10.89 9.18
C GLY A 100 -6.42 -9.85 9.01
N GLY A 101 -7.13 -9.91 7.88
CA GLY A 101 -8.21 -8.96 7.57
C GLY A 101 -7.72 -7.52 7.51
N SER A 102 -8.53 -6.60 8.03
CA SER A 102 -8.21 -5.18 8.16
C SER A 102 -8.40 -4.74 9.61
N ASP A 103 -7.80 -3.63 10.02
CA ASP A 103 -8.02 -3.06 11.34
C ASP A 103 -9.44 -2.45 11.48
N GLU A 104 -9.72 -1.83 12.62
CA GLU A 104 -11.01 -1.17 12.90
C GLU A 104 -11.34 -0.04 11.91
N ARG A 105 -10.32 0.55 11.28
CA ARG A 105 -10.44 1.59 10.25
C ARG A 105 -10.51 0.99 8.85
N ARG A 106 -10.59 -0.32 8.72
CA ARG A 106 -10.52 -1.07 7.45
C ARG A 106 -9.19 -0.95 6.73
N PHE A 107 -8.13 -0.55 7.42
CA PHE A 107 -6.78 -0.45 6.87
C PHE A 107 -6.06 -1.80 6.89
N PHE A 108 -5.27 -2.05 5.86
CA PHE A 108 -4.22 -3.06 5.89
C PHE A 108 -3.07 -2.68 4.96
N ILE A 109 -1.91 -3.25 5.22
CA ILE A 109 -0.75 -3.24 4.32
C ILE A 109 -0.03 -4.58 4.42
N ASP A 110 0.35 -5.13 3.28
CA ASP A 110 1.26 -6.26 3.21
C ASP A 110 2.27 -6.11 2.09
N ILE A 111 3.38 -6.83 2.27
CA ILE A 111 4.35 -7.05 1.23
C ILE A 111 4.74 -8.53 1.22
N GLY A 112 4.62 -9.13 0.04
CA GLY A 112 5.02 -10.51 -0.23
C GLY A 112 6.25 -10.57 -1.11
N PHE A 113 7.21 -11.43 -0.76
CA PHE A 113 8.45 -11.65 -1.48
C PHE A 113 8.54 -13.09 -1.97
N THR A 114 8.73 -13.28 -3.27
CA THR A 114 9.08 -14.57 -3.87
C THR A 114 10.28 -14.41 -4.81
N VAL A 115 10.74 -15.51 -5.40
CA VAL A 115 11.77 -15.46 -6.46
C VAL A 115 11.25 -14.85 -7.77
N HIS A 116 9.94 -14.82 -7.98
CA HIS A 116 9.32 -14.32 -9.22
C HIS A 116 8.90 -12.86 -9.13
N GLY A 117 8.52 -12.40 -7.94
CA GLY A 117 8.02 -11.05 -7.76
C GLY A 117 7.98 -10.62 -6.31
N THR A 118 7.90 -9.31 -6.13
CA THR A 118 7.55 -8.66 -4.87
C THR A 118 6.26 -7.91 -5.07
N THR A 119 5.28 -8.11 -4.20
CA THR A 119 3.97 -7.45 -4.30
C THR A 119 3.73 -6.66 -3.02
N ILE A 120 3.33 -5.40 -3.14
CA ILE A 120 2.74 -4.64 -2.05
C ILE A 120 1.25 -4.56 -2.31
N GLU A 121 0.44 -4.99 -1.35
CA GLU A 121 -1.01 -4.76 -1.34
C GLU A 121 -1.37 -3.96 -0.10
N ALA A 122 -2.11 -2.87 -0.28
CA ALA A 122 -2.57 -2.05 0.82
C ALA A 122 -3.98 -1.53 0.57
N GLN A 123 -4.66 -1.12 1.63
CA GLN A 123 -5.92 -0.40 1.55
C GLN A 123 -5.87 0.77 2.51
N THR A 124 -6.16 1.97 2.04
CA THR A 124 -6.22 3.15 2.91
C THR A 124 -7.29 2.95 3.99
N PRO A 125 -7.13 3.54 5.19
CA PRO A 125 -8.23 3.62 6.13
C PRO A 125 -9.49 4.20 5.47
N CYS A 126 -10.65 3.74 5.91
CA CYS A 126 -11.90 4.37 5.57
C CYS A 126 -11.97 5.75 6.22
N ALA A 127 -12.13 6.80 5.40
CA ALA A 127 -12.10 8.18 5.86
C ALA A 127 -13.11 9.05 5.09
N PRO A 128 -13.57 10.18 5.65
CA PRO A 128 -14.54 11.05 4.97
C PRO A 128 -14.09 11.44 3.56
N GLY A 129 -14.97 11.24 2.57
CA GLY A 129 -14.68 11.58 1.18
C GLY A 129 -15.81 11.25 0.21
N ASN A 130 -16.03 12.12 -0.78
CA ASN A 130 -16.99 11.88 -1.85
C ASN A 130 -16.34 11.05 -2.97
N VAL A 131 -16.75 9.80 -3.11
CA VAL A 131 -16.20 8.83 -4.09
C VAL A 131 -16.32 9.34 -5.53
N ASP A 132 -17.48 9.87 -5.91
CA ASP A 132 -17.71 10.32 -7.29
C ASP A 132 -16.80 11.50 -7.63
N GLN A 133 -16.65 12.44 -6.70
CA GLN A 133 -15.75 13.57 -6.87
C GLN A 133 -14.28 13.12 -6.94
N LEU A 134 -13.85 12.24 -6.03
CA LEU A 134 -12.48 11.71 -5.99
C LEU A 134 -12.10 10.97 -7.28
N ASN A 135 -13.05 10.21 -7.83
CA ASN A 135 -12.89 9.48 -9.09
C ASN A 135 -12.91 10.43 -10.30
N ALA A 136 -13.81 11.41 -10.33
CA ALA A 136 -13.86 12.42 -11.39
C ALA A 136 -12.56 13.23 -11.48
N GLU A 137 -11.96 13.56 -10.33
CA GLU A 137 -10.68 14.26 -10.26
C GLU A 137 -9.47 13.37 -10.59
N GLN A 138 -9.65 12.04 -10.62
CA GLN A 138 -8.58 11.03 -10.71
C GLN A 138 -7.50 11.23 -9.62
N TYR A 139 -7.91 11.50 -8.38
CA TYR A 139 -7.01 11.94 -7.32
C TYR A 139 -5.82 10.98 -7.11
N ALA A 140 -6.11 9.69 -6.90
CA ALA A 140 -5.08 8.68 -6.68
C ALA A 140 -4.04 8.61 -7.81
N TYR A 141 -4.48 8.67 -9.07
CA TYR A 141 -3.58 8.63 -10.22
C TYR A 141 -2.63 9.84 -10.27
N LYS A 142 -3.16 11.04 -9.99
CA LYS A 142 -2.39 12.30 -10.00
C LYS A 142 -1.48 12.48 -8.79
N HIS A 143 -1.76 11.77 -7.70
CA HIS A 143 -1.08 11.88 -6.42
C HIS A 143 -0.34 10.59 -6.01
N SER A 144 -0.07 9.69 -6.96
CA SER A 144 0.76 8.51 -6.74
C SER A 144 2.23 8.86 -7.00
N PRO A 145 3.13 8.76 -5.99
CA PRO A 145 4.56 8.96 -6.21
C PRO A 145 5.11 8.00 -7.27
N GLY A 146 5.93 8.52 -8.18
CA GLY A 146 6.63 7.72 -9.19
C GLY A 146 5.81 7.31 -10.42
N ILE A 147 4.54 7.71 -10.52
CA ILE A 147 3.80 7.66 -11.79
C ILE A 147 4.13 8.94 -12.55
N ASP A 148 4.94 8.84 -13.60
CA ASP A 148 5.13 9.96 -14.51
C ASP A 148 3.80 10.23 -15.22
N THR A 149 3.17 11.34 -14.88
CA THR A 149 1.91 11.79 -15.47
C THR A 149 2.13 12.64 -16.73
N THR A 150 3.39 12.83 -17.14
CA THR A 150 3.73 13.53 -18.38
C THR A 150 3.33 12.64 -19.56
N PRO A 151 2.40 13.08 -20.45
CA PRO A 151 2.13 12.33 -21.66
C PRO A 151 3.43 12.26 -22.48
N THR A 152 3.90 11.05 -22.76
CA THR A 152 4.99 10.83 -23.72
C THR A 152 4.57 11.49 -25.04
N PRO A 153 5.30 12.51 -25.53
CA PRO A 153 4.97 13.10 -26.83
C PRO A 153 5.10 12.01 -27.89
N THR A 154 4.00 11.73 -28.58
CA THR A 154 4.00 10.88 -29.77
C THR A 154 4.75 11.64 -30.87
N ASN A 155 5.94 11.15 -31.25
CA ASN A 155 6.60 11.56 -32.49
C ASN A 155 5.94 10.88 -33.69
#